data_AF-A0A9Q7VTQ7-F1
#
_entry.id   AF-A0A9Q7VTQ7-F1
#
_cell.length_a   1.000
_cell.length_b   1.000
_cell.length_c   1.000
_cell.angle_alpha   90.00
_cell.angle_beta   90.00
_cell.angle_gamma   90.00
#
_symmetry.space_group_name_H-M   'P 1'
#
loop_
_entity.id
_entity.type
_entity.pdbx_description
1 polymer ?
#
loop_
_entity_poly.entity_id
_entity_poly.type
_entity_poly.pdbx_seq_one_letter_code
_entity_poly.pdbx_strand_id
1 'polypeptide(L)'
;MDLTTRTTHIDISEPLRSPPFLARSTIGSHSVLLLGSLEAPISTLSDNAFIVERIAQSLNLSALGAQFNAEEVIFLLNEQYTAAEEFVYGHPIWRKIREGDQAALYAYILETRHYLAAAASRMCPSVSPGIGLSPISLMLSRHALEEWDHAQFFNEALELIGCSGDMVRLARPLPATLEWIHLSRQIAAMGELVSAACSGFMEHSSVEQEAVLGWHELLVGHNLLSRKATDKVLGHFSTDIQYGHSDNWKKAVRTQDCYPAPVVATVLNAVCSLSEMIYRWLTALEQGCASSIVTAAQLVAEEGLDQLLHAADSPLDVEIFQGLPVWPSSVMSLVNGERSGDDNPADTVVASCYALGPRMTQLVMSPAPFGALITQVHEQLLNGQSSSAESVAAIEQMTTDWLVSVDGHGLWQQMTGGCADELIIGYMLENYHYLASATRHVSPAIAACADARIRENLLQHLQDELTHCDILKPRLRELGVRRPEAMRPLPTTTAFVGYLSDLARHDWKGYLIGSTYLQKSLSECRGDDRHLRFYSQVSANNPRCAALLGAMAAHDELDDELGHDQRPSLNIEYLLARGDVGRDSVARAAMLPSLAWSFLDGIRQHYCTGKDAVLQRQAWSAT
;
A
#
# COMPACT_ATOMS: atom_id res chain seq x y z
N MET A 1 -1.41 -0.06 55.27
CA MET A 1 -0.90 0.29 53.92
C MET A 1 -0.84 -1.02 53.18
N ASP A 2 -1.91 -1.31 52.47
CA ASP A 2 -2.12 -2.56 51.76
C ASP A 2 -2.27 -2.18 50.28
N LEU A 3 -1.24 -2.52 49.49
CA LEU A 3 -1.17 -2.27 48.04
C LEU A 3 -1.84 -3.45 47.34
N THR A 4 -3.16 -3.55 47.47
CA THR A 4 -3.97 -4.49 46.69
C THR A 4 -4.30 -3.86 45.35
N THR A 5 -3.62 -4.37 44.32
CA THR A 5 -4.15 -4.67 42.98
C THR A 5 -5.42 -3.92 42.57
N ARG A 6 -5.24 -2.78 41.90
CA ARG A 6 -6.20 -2.34 40.87
C ARG A 6 -6.01 -3.25 39.64
N THR A 7 -6.51 -4.48 39.72
CA THR A 7 -6.95 -5.18 38.51
C THR A 7 -8.28 -4.55 38.14
N THR A 8 -8.24 -3.54 37.27
CA THR A 8 -9.40 -3.15 36.47
C THR A 8 -9.76 -4.38 35.66
N HIS A 9 -10.73 -5.17 36.16
CA HIS A 9 -11.42 -6.14 35.34
C HIS A 9 -12.08 -5.35 34.22
N ILE A 10 -11.50 -5.37 33.02
CA ILE A 10 -12.24 -5.03 31.82
C ILE A 10 -13.32 -6.11 31.74
N ASP A 11 -14.56 -5.74 32.03
CA ASP A 11 -15.72 -6.63 31.93
C ASP A 11 -16.08 -6.77 30.44
N ILE A 12 -15.34 -7.63 29.73
CA ILE A 12 -15.43 -7.78 28.28
C ILE A 12 -16.52 -8.81 27.99
N SER A 13 -17.76 -8.35 27.95
CA SER A 13 -18.88 -9.13 27.41
C SER A 13 -18.99 -9.05 25.87
N GLU A 14 -18.15 -8.24 25.20
CA GLU A 14 -18.21 -7.98 23.76
C GLU A 14 -16.82 -8.11 23.08
N PRO A 15 -16.73 -8.65 21.85
CA PRO A 15 -15.46 -8.71 21.11
C PRO A 15 -14.93 -7.31 20.79
N LEU A 16 -13.72 -7.02 21.26
CA LEU A 16 -13.00 -5.75 21.03
C LEU A 16 -12.18 -5.85 19.74
N ARG A 17 -12.83 -5.73 18.56
CA ARG A 17 -12.20 -5.89 17.23
C ARG A 17 -12.58 -4.75 16.29
N SER A 18 -11.70 -4.36 15.37
CA SER A 18 -12.06 -3.40 14.29
C SER A 18 -13.23 -3.91 13.41
N PRO A 19 -14.03 -3.01 12.79
CA PRO A 19 -15.19 -3.36 11.97
C PRO A 19 -15.01 -4.48 10.94
N PRO A 20 -13.92 -4.52 10.13
CA PRO A 20 -13.73 -5.62 9.17
C PRO A 20 -13.61 -7.00 9.85
N PHE A 21 -13.33 -7.04 11.15
CA PHE A 21 -13.13 -8.29 11.91
C PHE A 21 -14.21 -8.56 12.96
N LEU A 22 -15.27 -7.75 12.98
CA LEU A 22 -16.36 -7.94 13.94
C LEU A 22 -17.25 -9.16 13.58
N ALA A 23 -17.13 -9.68 12.37
CA ALA A 23 -17.87 -10.85 11.90
C ALA A 23 -17.41 -12.15 12.58
N ARG A 24 -18.36 -13.02 12.93
CA ARG A 24 -18.07 -14.44 13.14
C ARG A 24 -18.78 -15.25 12.06
N SER A 25 -18.07 -16.22 11.48
CA SER A 25 -18.73 -17.26 10.67
C SER A 25 -19.58 -18.10 11.62
N THR A 26 -20.90 -17.92 11.57
CA THR A 26 -21.81 -18.89 12.19
C THR A 26 -22.01 -20.04 11.19
N ILE A 27 -22.23 -21.25 11.70
CA ILE A 27 -22.39 -22.47 10.89
C ILE A 27 -23.57 -22.25 9.91
N GLY A 28 -23.26 -21.92 8.64
CA GLY A 28 -24.22 -21.53 7.60
C GLY A 28 -23.59 -20.65 6.51
N SER A 29 -24.34 -20.30 5.46
CA SER A 29 -23.89 -19.48 4.32
C SER A 29 -23.90 -17.97 4.57
N HIS A 30 -24.13 -17.52 5.81
CA HIS A 30 -24.29 -16.10 6.15
C HIS A 30 -23.33 -15.70 7.27
N SER A 31 -22.48 -14.71 6.99
CA SER A 31 -21.66 -14.06 8.00
C SER A 31 -22.52 -13.12 8.84
N VAL A 32 -22.41 -13.21 10.17
CA VAL A 32 -23.22 -12.44 11.11
C VAL A 32 -22.31 -11.69 12.07
N LEU A 33 -22.66 -10.45 12.37
CA LEU A 33 -22.04 -9.66 13.42
C LEU A 33 -22.61 -10.08 14.79
N LEU A 34 -21.75 -10.33 15.79
CA LEU A 34 -22.15 -10.62 17.17
C LEU A 34 -21.63 -9.53 18.12
N LEU A 35 -22.38 -8.44 18.28
CA LEU A 35 -22.08 -7.38 19.25
C LEU A 35 -22.96 -7.53 20.48
N GLY A 36 -22.39 -8.00 21.60
CA GLY A 36 -23.11 -8.14 22.87
C GLY A 36 -24.46 -8.85 22.75
N SER A 37 -24.47 -9.99 22.05
CA SER A 37 -25.66 -10.83 21.75
C SER A 37 -26.62 -10.30 20.67
N LEU A 38 -26.25 -9.27 19.92
CA LEU A 38 -27.01 -8.83 18.75
C LEU A 38 -26.50 -9.56 17.50
N GLU A 39 -27.38 -10.30 16.83
CA GLU A 39 -27.15 -10.89 15.50
C GLU A 39 -27.64 -9.94 14.41
N ALA A 40 -26.75 -9.54 13.49
CA ALA A 40 -27.12 -8.74 12.32
C ALA A 40 -26.41 -9.22 11.04
N PRO A 41 -27.11 -9.30 9.88
CA PRO A 41 -26.48 -9.57 8.60
C PRO A 41 -25.47 -8.47 8.26
N ILE A 42 -24.27 -8.87 7.82
CA ILE A 42 -23.20 -7.92 7.54
C ILE A 42 -23.56 -6.96 6.41
N SER A 43 -24.39 -7.36 5.44
CA SER A 43 -24.70 -6.60 4.21
C SER A 43 -25.69 -5.43 4.38
N THR A 44 -26.14 -5.17 5.62
CA THR A 44 -27.14 -4.13 5.94
C THR A 44 -26.84 -3.42 7.27
N LEU A 45 -25.59 -3.48 7.76
CA LEU A 45 -25.24 -2.88 9.05
C LEU A 45 -25.34 -1.35 8.97
N SER A 46 -24.93 -0.77 7.84
CA SER A 46 -24.98 0.67 7.57
C SER A 46 -26.41 1.23 7.53
N ASP A 47 -27.42 0.39 7.24
CA ASP A 47 -28.83 0.78 7.24
C ASP A 47 -29.40 0.95 8.67
N ASN A 48 -28.71 0.44 9.70
CA ASN A 48 -29.18 0.47 11.08
C ASN A 48 -28.32 1.41 11.96
N ALA A 49 -28.83 2.63 12.18
CA ALA A 49 -28.15 3.66 12.98
C ALA A 49 -27.78 3.20 14.41
N PHE A 50 -28.57 2.31 15.02
CA PHE A 50 -28.25 1.77 16.35
C PHE A 50 -27.04 0.83 16.30
N ILE A 51 -26.91 0.01 15.25
CA ILE A 51 -25.76 -0.88 15.06
C ILE A 51 -24.50 -0.07 14.79
N VAL A 52 -24.57 0.92 13.90
CA VAL A 52 -23.44 1.82 13.58
C VAL A 52 -22.94 2.51 14.86
N GLU A 53 -23.85 3.03 15.68
CA GLU A 53 -23.50 3.67 16.95
C GLU A 53 -22.87 2.67 17.94
N ARG A 54 -23.40 1.45 18.05
CA ARG A 54 -22.79 0.40 18.90
C ARG A 54 -21.39 0.02 18.44
N ILE A 55 -21.15 -0.09 17.14
CA ILE A 55 -19.81 -0.34 16.58
C ILE A 55 -18.87 0.78 16.99
N ALA A 56 -19.26 2.05 16.77
CA ALA A 56 -18.44 3.19 17.15
C ALA A 56 -18.13 3.22 18.66
N GLN A 57 -19.11 2.89 19.50
CA GLN A 57 -18.92 2.81 20.96
C GLN A 57 -17.98 1.68 21.37
N SER A 58 -18.07 0.50 20.74
CA SER A 58 -17.18 -0.64 21.02
C SER A 58 -15.71 -0.37 20.67
N LEU A 59 -15.47 0.60 19.78
CA LEU A 59 -14.14 1.00 19.31
C LEU A 59 -13.60 2.24 20.03
N ASN A 60 -14.39 2.85 20.93
CA ASN A 60 -13.97 4.02 21.68
C ASN A 60 -13.24 3.60 22.96
N LEU A 61 -11.92 3.63 22.93
CA LEU A 61 -11.07 3.27 24.06
C LEU A 61 -11.28 4.18 25.28
N SER A 62 -11.75 5.42 25.08
CA SER A 62 -12.03 6.33 26.20
C SER A 62 -13.18 5.86 27.10
N ALA A 63 -14.02 4.94 26.61
CA ALA A 63 -15.02 4.27 27.44
C ALA A 63 -14.39 3.25 28.41
N LEU A 64 -13.23 2.70 28.08
CA LEU A 64 -12.49 1.74 28.90
C LEU A 64 -11.49 2.44 29.85
N GLY A 65 -10.85 3.51 29.38
CA GLY A 65 -9.92 4.29 30.18
C GLY A 65 -9.16 5.35 29.38
N ALA A 66 -8.66 6.38 30.05
CA ALA A 66 -7.80 7.40 29.42
C ALA A 66 -6.35 6.91 29.23
N GLN A 67 -5.93 5.91 30.00
CA GLN A 67 -4.62 5.29 29.96
C GLN A 67 -4.75 3.78 30.16
N PHE A 68 -3.85 3.03 29.53
CA PHE A 68 -3.80 1.57 29.57
C PHE A 68 -2.42 1.13 30.03
N ASN A 69 -2.36 0.19 30.96
CA ASN A 69 -1.09 -0.42 31.35
C ASN A 69 -0.60 -1.42 30.29
N ALA A 70 0.65 -1.86 30.40
CA ALA A 70 1.27 -2.77 29.42
C ALA A 70 0.48 -4.07 29.19
N GLU A 71 -0.08 -4.69 30.23
CA GLU A 71 -0.82 -5.95 30.08
C GLU A 71 -2.21 -5.74 29.44
N GLU A 72 -2.87 -4.61 29.69
CA GLU A 72 -4.10 -4.22 28.99
C GLU A 72 -3.83 -3.98 27.49
N VAL A 73 -2.72 -3.33 27.14
CA VAL A 73 -2.32 -3.13 25.74
C VAL A 73 -1.95 -4.46 25.07
N ILE A 74 -1.22 -5.34 25.76
CA ILE A 74 -0.88 -6.68 25.26
C ILE A 74 -2.15 -7.50 25.00
N PHE A 75 -3.13 -7.43 25.90
CA PHE A 75 -4.41 -8.11 25.73
C PHE A 75 -5.14 -7.61 24.48
N LEU A 76 -5.29 -6.28 24.31
CA LEU A 76 -5.95 -5.69 23.15
C LEU A 76 -5.24 -6.06 21.83
N LEU A 77 -3.91 -6.08 21.83
CA LEU A 77 -3.12 -6.48 20.67
C LEU A 77 -3.29 -7.95 20.32
N ASN A 78 -3.32 -8.86 21.29
CA ASN A 78 -3.55 -10.28 21.03
C ASN A 78 -4.94 -10.53 20.41
N GLU A 79 -5.99 -9.86 20.90
CA GLU A 79 -7.32 -9.94 20.31
C GLU A 79 -7.32 -9.41 18.87
N GLN A 80 -6.61 -8.29 18.63
CA GLN A 80 -6.49 -7.69 17.31
C GLN A 80 -5.64 -8.54 16.35
N TYR A 81 -4.59 -9.21 16.82
CA TYR A 81 -3.77 -10.14 16.02
C TYR A 81 -4.58 -11.36 15.63
N THR A 82 -5.26 -11.99 16.58
CA THR A 82 -6.12 -13.17 16.32
C THR A 82 -7.14 -12.86 15.21
N ALA A 83 -7.81 -11.71 15.32
CA ALA A 83 -8.80 -11.28 14.34
C ALA A 83 -8.18 -10.97 12.96
N ALA A 84 -6.99 -10.37 12.94
CA ALA A 84 -6.27 -10.06 11.72
C ALA A 84 -5.69 -11.32 11.04
N GLU A 85 -5.24 -12.32 11.81
CA GLU A 85 -4.78 -13.62 11.31
C GLU A 85 -5.94 -14.43 10.73
N GLU A 86 -7.08 -14.49 11.42
CA GLU A 86 -8.32 -15.10 10.88
C GLU A 86 -8.68 -14.51 9.50
N PHE A 87 -8.53 -13.19 9.36
CA PHE A 87 -8.80 -12.49 8.11
C PHE A 87 -7.77 -12.81 7.01
N VAL A 88 -6.47 -12.70 7.31
CA VAL A 88 -5.37 -12.94 6.35
C VAL A 88 -5.30 -14.42 5.93
N TYR A 89 -5.36 -15.35 6.87
CA TYR A 89 -5.32 -16.79 6.57
C TYR A 89 -6.65 -17.35 6.06
N GLY A 90 -7.74 -16.58 6.19
CA GLY A 90 -9.00 -16.82 5.52
C GLY A 90 -8.98 -16.58 4.01
N HIS A 91 -7.92 -15.95 3.47
CA HIS A 91 -7.82 -15.63 2.04
C HIS A 91 -7.89 -16.89 1.14
N PRO A 92 -8.64 -16.87 0.02
CA PRO A 92 -8.81 -18.04 -0.87
C PRO A 92 -7.52 -18.63 -1.43
N ILE A 93 -6.48 -17.82 -1.67
CA ILE A 93 -5.16 -18.27 -2.14
C ILE A 93 -4.59 -19.44 -1.32
N TRP A 94 -4.77 -19.45 0.01
CA TRP A 94 -4.25 -20.51 0.87
C TRP A 94 -4.95 -21.84 0.58
N ARG A 95 -6.25 -21.81 0.24
CA ARG A 95 -6.98 -23.00 -0.19
C ARG A 95 -6.45 -23.50 -1.53
N LYS A 96 -6.26 -22.61 -2.51
CA LYS A 96 -5.70 -22.96 -3.83
C LYS A 96 -4.36 -23.69 -3.70
N ILE A 97 -3.44 -23.15 -2.89
CA ILE A 97 -2.14 -23.80 -2.65
C ILE A 97 -2.32 -25.18 -2.00
N ARG A 98 -3.19 -25.32 -0.99
CA ARG A 98 -3.48 -26.64 -0.38
C ARG A 98 -4.05 -27.65 -1.38
N GLU A 99 -4.84 -27.16 -2.33
CA GLU A 99 -5.46 -27.95 -3.40
C GLU A 99 -4.49 -28.26 -4.56
N GLY A 100 -3.26 -27.74 -4.51
CA GLY A 100 -2.18 -28.09 -5.43
C GLY A 100 -1.81 -27.01 -6.43
N ASP A 101 -2.25 -25.76 -6.25
CA ASP A 101 -1.90 -24.66 -7.13
C ASP A 101 -0.44 -24.19 -6.91
N GLN A 102 0.45 -24.66 -7.79
CA GLN A 102 1.86 -24.31 -7.77
C GLN A 102 2.13 -22.86 -8.22
N ALA A 103 1.30 -22.31 -9.12
CA ALA A 103 1.46 -20.95 -9.62
C ALA A 103 1.23 -19.94 -8.48
N ALA A 104 0.18 -20.15 -7.68
CA ALA A 104 -0.10 -19.36 -6.48
C ALA A 104 1.05 -19.43 -5.45
N LEU A 105 1.65 -20.61 -5.26
CA LEU A 105 2.81 -20.77 -4.36
C LEU A 105 4.04 -20.02 -4.88
N TYR A 106 4.32 -20.10 -6.19
CA TYR A 106 5.46 -19.42 -6.80
C TYR A 106 5.31 -17.90 -6.77
N ALA A 107 4.11 -17.38 -7.02
CA ALA A 107 3.78 -15.97 -6.83
C ALA A 107 4.07 -15.51 -5.39
N TYR A 108 3.64 -16.29 -4.39
CA TYR A 108 3.91 -16.02 -2.98
C TYR A 108 5.41 -16.00 -2.65
N ILE A 109 6.19 -16.96 -3.14
CA ILE A 109 7.64 -17.01 -2.89
C ILE A 109 8.35 -15.80 -3.51
N LEU A 110 8.03 -15.45 -4.77
CA LEU A 110 8.64 -14.32 -5.46
C LEU A 110 8.32 -12.98 -4.77
N GLU A 111 7.07 -12.72 -4.45
CA GLU A 111 6.69 -11.43 -3.89
C GLU A 111 7.09 -11.31 -2.40
N THR A 112 7.15 -12.43 -1.67
CA THR A 112 7.75 -12.44 -0.32
C THR A 112 9.22 -12.09 -0.38
N ARG A 113 9.96 -12.62 -1.37
CA ARG A 113 11.35 -12.23 -1.62
C ARG A 113 11.50 -10.72 -1.81
N HIS A 114 10.63 -10.09 -2.61
CA HIS A 114 10.69 -8.65 -2.86
C HIS A 114 10.40 -7.85 -1.58
N TYR A 115 9.41 -8.27 -0.78
CA TYR A 115 9.10 -7.65 0.51
C TYR A 115 10.27 -7.75 1.50
N LEU A 116 10.92 -8.91 1.59
CA LEU A 116 12.09 -9.13 2.45
C LEU A 116 13.31 -8.34 1.96
N ALA A 117 13.52 -8.23 0.65
CA ALA A 117 14.60 -7.41 0.09
C ALA A 117 14.43 -5.91 0.41
N ALA A 118 13.21 -5.48 0.74
CA ALA A 118 12.90 -4.13 1.17
C ALA A 118 13.11 -3.89 2.68
N ALA A 119 13.51 -4.89 3.47
CA ALA A 119 13.56 -4.85 4.95
C ALA A 119 14.20 -3.56 5.49
N ALA A 120 15.43 -3.26 5.07
CA ALA A 120 16.12 -2.03 5.47
C ALA A 120 15.31 -0.77 5.13
N SER A 121 14.76 -0.67 3.91
CA SER A 121 14.01 0.51 3.47
C SER A 121 12.67 0.70 4.19
N ARG A 122 12.03 -0.39 4.63
CA ARG A 122 10.71 -0.36 5.26
C ARG A 122 10.79 -0.25 6.78
N MET A 123 11.83 -0.79 7.41
CA MET A 123 11.98 -0.83 8.88
C MET A 123 12.76 0.37 9.44
N CYS A 124 13.76 0.89 8.70
CA CYS A 124 14.63 1.96 9.18
C CYS A 124 13.94 3.29 9.59
N PRO A 125 12.77 3.70 9.05
CA PRO A 125 12.10 4.91 9.54
C PRO A 125 11.75 4.85 11.03
N SER A 126 11.57 3.65 11.60
CA SER A 126 11.25 3.47 13.02
C SER A 126 12.43 3.70 13.98
N VAL A 127 13.65 3.85 13.44
CA VAL A 127 14.88 4.05 14.22
C VAL A 127 15.51 5.44 14.00
N SER A 128 14.73 6.40 13.50
CA SER A 128 15.23 7.72 13.09
C SER A 128 15.89 8.51 14.23
N PRO A 129 17.11 9.07 14.03
CA PRO A 129 17.93 9.70 15.09
C PRO A 129 17.30 10.91 15.79
N GLY A 130 16.28 11.54 15.20
CA GLY A 130 15.64 12.75 15.76
C GLY A 130 14.91 12.54 17.08
N ILE A 131 14.66 11.28 17.48
CA ILE A 131 13.87 10.91 18.66
C ILE A 131 14.76 10.50 19.85
N GLY A 132 16.07 10.31 19.63
CA GLY A 132 16.97 9.71 20.62
C GLY A 132 16.88 8.17 20.64
N LEU A 133 17.89 7.52 21.22
CA LEU A 133 17.92 6.05 21.36
C LEU A 133 17.08 5.65 22.57
N SER A 134 15.88 5.12 22.32
CA SER A 134 15.04 4.47 23.32
C SER A 134 15.36 2.97 23.38
N PRO A 135 14.93 2.25 24.43
CA PRO A 135 15.00 0.80 24.43
C PRO A 135 14.27 0.14 23.24
N ILE A 136 13.14 0.72 22.79
CA ILE A 136 12.40 0.22 21.63
C ILE A 136 13.19 0.47 20.34
N SER A 137 13.74 1.67 20.13
CA SER A 137 14.47 1.97 18.90
C SER A 137 15.78 1.18 18.79
N LEU A 138 16.45 0.85 19.91
CA LEU A 138 17.58 -0.09 19.92
C LEU A 138 17.17 -1.52 19.53
N MET A 139 16.04 -1.99 20.05
CA MET A 139 15.49 -3.30 19.69
C MET A 139 15.14 -3.35 18.20
N LEU A 140 14.44 -2.34 17.68
CA LEU A 140 14.09 -2.24 16.26
C LEU A 140 15.33 -2.07 15.36
N SER A 141 16.38 -1.40 15.84
CA SER A 141 17.65 -1.30 15.10
C SER A 141 18.32 -2.66 14.96
N ARG A 142 18.34 -3.45 16.04
CA ARG A 142 18.82 -4.83 15.97
C ARG A 142 17.98 -5.67 15.03
N HIS A 143 16.65 -5.56 15.13
CA HIS A 143 15.75 -6.32 14.28
C HIS A 143 15.95 -5.99 12.80
N ALA A 144 16.03 -4.71 12.44
CA ALA A 144 16.33 -4.29 11.06
C ALA A 144 17.68 -4.81 10.53
N LEU A 145 18.68 -4.97 11.42
CA LEU A 145 19.97 -5.59 11.08
C LEU A 145 19.89 -7.11 10.95
N GLU A 146 19.02 -7.77 11.71
CA GLU A 146 18.81 -9.22 11.61
C GLU A 146 18.11 -9.57 10.28
N GLU A 147 17.15 -8.76 9.84
CA GLU A 147 16.35 -8.98 8.63
C GLU A 147 17.07 -8.64 7.30
N TRP A 148 18.28 -8.06 7.35
CA TRP A 148 18.89 -7.37 6.20
C TRP A 148 19.14 -8.27 4.98
N ASP A 149 19.41 -9.56 5.20
CA ASP A 149 19.73 -10.56 4.17
C ASP A 149 18.69 -11.69 4.08
N HIS A 150 17.58 -11.60 4.81
CA HIS A 150 16.54 -12.62 4.84
C HIS A 150 15.92 -12.94 3.47
N ALA A 151 15.98 -12.00 2.51
CA ALA A 151 15.59 -12.25 1.12
C ALA A 151 16.39 -13.39 0.45
N GLN A 152 17.60 -13.70 0.94
CA GLN A 152 18.44 -14.78 0.43
C GLN A 152 17.77 -16.15 0.54
N PHE A 153 17.02 -16.42 1.62
CA PHE A 153 16.30 -17.69 1.78
C PHE A 153 15.34 -17.95 0.61
N PHE A 154 14.61 -16.92 0.18
CA PHE A 154 13.67 -17.01 -0.93
C PHE A 154 14.37 -16.96 -2.29
N ASN A 155 15.47 -16.21 -2.42
CA ASN A 155 16.31 -16.26 -3.64
C ASN A 155 16.81 -17.69 -3.92
N GLU A 156 17.37 -18.35 -2.90
CA GLU A 156 17.89 -19.72 -3.03
C GLU A 156 16.76 -20.74 -3.31
N ALA A 157 15.57 -20.52 -2.77
CA ALA A 157 14.39 -21.33 -3.11
C ALA A 157 13.96 -21.13 -4.58
N LEU A 158 13.99 -19.89 -5.07
CA LEU A 158 13.65 -19.55 -6.46
C LEU A 158 14.68 -20.13 -7.45
N GLU A 159 15.97 -20.10 -7.12
CA GLU A 159 17.01 -20.76 -7.92
C GLU A 159 16.79 -22.28 -8.02
N LEU A 160 16.35 -22.92 -6.93
CA LEU A 160 16.06 -24.35 -6.90
C LEU A 160 14.80 -24.75 -7.69
N ILE A 161 13.89 -23.82 -7.99
CA ILE A 161 12.77 -24.03 -8.92
C ILE A 161 13.11 -23.63 -10.36
N GLY A 162 14.38 -23.30 -10.65
CA GLY A 162 14.88 -23.03 -12.01
C GLY A 162 14.88 -21.56 -12.42
N CYS A 163 14.61 -20.62 -11.52
CA CYS A 163 14.68 -19.20 -11.83
C CYS A 163 16.13 -18.71 -11.92
N SER A 164 16.39 -17.77 -12.83
CA SER A 164 17.64 -16.99 -12.79
C SER A 164 17.70 -16.11 -11.54
N GLY A 165 18.77 -16.27 -10.74
CA GLY A 165 18.99 -15.44 -9.56
C GLY A 165 19.16 -13.95 -9.90
N ASP A 166 19.78 -13.62 -11.03
CA ASP A 166 19.92 -12.22 -11.49
C ASP A 166 18.58 -11.64 -11.90
N MET A 167 17.77 -12.40 -12.65
CA MET A 167 16.41 -11.97 -13.02
C MET A 167 15.56 -11.69 -11.78
N VAL A 168 15.51 -12.61 -10.82
CA VAL A 168 14.72 -12.46 -9.58
C VAL A 168 15.16 -11.23 -8.78
N ARG A 169 16.47 -10.95 -8.72
CA ARG A 169 16.99 -9.76 -8.02
C ARG A 169 16.65 -8.45 -8.71
N LEU A 170 16.53 -8.48 -10.04
CA LEU A 170 16.32 -7.30 -10.90
C LEU A 170 14.87 -7.08 -11.30
N ALA A 171 14.00 -8.07 -11.10
CA ALA A 171 12.58 -7.98 -11.37
C ALA A 171 11.93 -6.91 -10.50
N ARG A 172 11.15 -6.04 -11.14
CA ARG A 172 10.24 -5.12 -10.45
C ARG A 172 9.16 -5.94 -9.71
N PRO A 173 8.90 -5.68 -8.41
CA PRO A 173 7.81 -6.31 -7.67
C PRO A 173 6.46 -5.93 -8.26
N LEU A 174 5.41 -6.72 -8.01
CA LEU A 174 4.04 -6.28 -8.33
C LEU A 174 3.71 -4.94 -7.66
N PRO A 175 2.79 -4.13 -8.25
CA PRO A 175 2.38 -2.87 -7.63
C PRO A 175 1.84 -3.05 -6.21
N ALA A 176 1.07 -4.12 -5.93
CA ALA A 176 0.60 -4.43 -4.58
C ALA A 176 1.75 -4.71 -3.58
N THR A 177 2.88 -5.25 -4.03
CA THR A 177 4.07 -5.41 -3.18
C THR A 177 4.75 -4.07 -2.91
N LEU A 178 4.82 -3.19 -3.90
CA LEU A 178 5.29 -1.81 -3.72
C LEU A 178 4.40 -1.04 -2.73
N GLU A 179 3.07 -1.16 -2.87
CA GLU A 179 2.10 -0.59 -1.94
C GLU A 179 2.37 -1.06 -0.51
N TRP A 180 2.59 -2.37 -0.31
CA TRP A 180 2.86 -2.93 1.01
C TRP A 180 4.18 -2.44 1.60
N ILE A 181 5.22 -2.31 0.78
CA ILE A 181 6.51 -1.73 1.20
C ILE A 181 6.34 -0.28 1.66
N HIS A 182 5.62 0.54 0.88
CA HIS A 182 5.42 1.96 1.22
C HIS A 182 4.48 2.16 2.40
N LEU A 183 3.44 1.34 2.56
CA LEU A 183 2.63 1.31 3.77
C LEU A 183 3.49 0.97 4.99
N SER A 184 4.31 -0.09 4.91
CA SER A 184 5.15 -0.53 6.02
C SER A 184 6.15 0.57 6.42
N ARG A 185 6.73 1.27 5.43
CA ARG A 185 7.59 2.43 5.66
C ARG A 185 6.84 3.55 6.38
N GLN A 186 5.60 3.84 5.97
CA GLN A 186 4.78 4.87 6.60
C GLN A 186 4.37 4.48 8.03
N ILE A 187 4.04 3.22 8.28
CA ILE A 187 3.77 2.67 9.61
C ILE A 187 5.01 2.82 10.50
N ALA A 188 6.19 2.46 10.00
CA ALA A 188 7.45 2.63 10.72
C ALA A 188 7.69 4.10 11.10
N ALA A 189 7.33 5.04 10.22
CA ALA A 189 7.44 6.48 10.47
C ALA A 189 6.39 7.03 11.46
N MET A 190 5.33 6.29 11.79
CA MET A 190 4.34 6.71 12.79
C MET A 190 4.87 6.63 14.23
N GLY A 191 5.88 5.78 14.47
CA GLY A 191 6.55 5.69 15.77
C GLY A 191 7.02 4.27 16.12
N GLU A 192 7.93 4.19 17.07
CA GLU A 192 8.59 2.94 17.49
C GLU A 192 7.62 1.88 18.04
N LEU A 193 6.61 2.28 18.82
CA LEU A 193 5.63 1.34 19.37
C LEU A 193 4.71 0.78 18.28
N VAL A 194 4.30 1.63 17.34
CA VAL A 194 3.49 1.24 16.18
C VAL A 194 4.27 0.24 15.32
N SER A 195 5.54 0.55 15.03
CA SER A 195 6.44 -0.34 14.30
C SER A 195 6.60 -1.69 15.00
N ALA A 196 6.88 -1.69 16.31
CA ALA A 196 7.05 -2.90 17.09
C ALA A 196 5.79 -3.79 17.11
N ALA A 197 4.60 -3.20 17.24
CA ALA A 197 3.34 -3.94 17.20
C ALA A 197 3.08 -4.53 15.80
N CYS A 198 3.25 -3.74 14.73
CA CYS A 198 3.08 -4.24 13.36
C CYS A 198 4.08 -5.35 13.01
N SER A 199 5.32 -5.26 13.50
CA SER A 199 6.31 -6.33 13.40
C SER A 199 5.86 -7.58 14.16
N GLY A 200 5.38 -7.39 15.40
CA GLY A 200 4.85 -8.47 16.21
C GLY A 200 3.69 -9.22 15.55
N PHE A 201 2.81 -8.54 14.82
CA PHE A 201 1.75 -9.19 14.03
C PHE A 201 2.33 -10.05 12.90
N MET A 202 3.29 -9.53 12.13
CA MET A 202 3.95 -10.28 11.05
C MET A 202 4.65 -11.54 11.57
N GLU A 203 5.22 -11.46 12.77
CA GLU A 203 5.95 -12.55 13.41
C GLU A 203 5.05 -13.48 14.24
N HIS A 204 3.79 -13.10 14.50
CA HIS A 204 2.90 -13.84 15.41
C HIS A 204 2.60 -15.27 14.94
N SER A 205 2.56 -15.48 13.62
CA SER A 205 2.42 -16.81 13.03
C SER A 205 3.47 -17.83 13.50
N SER A 206 4.63 -17.37 13.97
CA SER A 206 5.67 -18.23 14.53
C SER A 206 5.39 -18.81 15.91
N VAL A 207 4.32 -18.34 16.56
CA VAL A 207 3.81 -18.95 17.80
C VAL A 207 3.23 -20.34 17.51
N GLU A 208 2.67 -20.58 16.32
CA GLU A 208 2.10 -21.87 15.91
C GLU A 208 3.11 -22.72 15.12
N GLN A 209 4.25 -23.03 15.74
CA GLN A 209 5.35 -23.75 15.06
C GLN A 209 4.92 -25.07 14.39
N GLU A 210 4.03 -25.83 15.02
CA GLU A 210 3.50 -27.07 14.45
C GLU A 210 2.71 -26.83 13.16
N ALA A 211 1.92 -25.75 13.09
CA ALA A 211 1.16 -25.40 11.90
C ALA A 211 2.09 -24.99 10.75
N VAL A 212 3.13 -24.19 11.04
CA VAL A 212 4.13 -23.77 10.05
C VAL A 212 4.92 -24.97 9.51
N LEU A 213 5.37 -25.87 10.39
CA LEU A 213 6.06 -27.10 9.97
C LEU A 213 5.14 -28.00 9.15
N GLY A 214 3.89 -28.19 9.59
CA GLY A 214 2.90 -28.97 8.86
C GLY A 214 2.58 -28.41 7.47
N TRP A 215 2.52 -27.09 7.34
CA TRP A 215 2.37 -26.41 6.05
C TRP A 215 3.51 -26.75 5.09
N HIS A 216 4.77 -26.64 5.53
CA HIS A 216 5.93 -26.92 4.69
C HIS A 216 6.03 -28.42 4.32
N GLU A 217 5.68 -29.32 5.23
CA GLU A 217 5.56 -30.75 4.93
C GLU A 217 4.47 -31.04 3.89
N LEU A 218 3.33 -30.34 3.95
CA LEU A 218 2.28 -30.43 2.93
C LEU A 218 2.81 -30.03 1.55
N LEU A 219 3.56 -28.92 1.45
CA LEU A 219 4.12 -28.46 0.17
C LEU A 219 5.00 -29.54 -0.49
N VAL A 220 5.81 -30.25 0.31
CA VAL A 220 6.64 -31.34 -0.19
C VAL A 220 5.82 -32.58 -0.50
N GLY A 221 4.88 -32.96 0.38
CA GLY A 221 4.01 -34.12 0.18
C GLY A 221 3.14 -34.02 -1.09
N HIS A 222 2.75 -32.81 -1.47
CA HIS A 222 1.96 -32.53 -2.68
C HIS A 222 2.84 -32.26 -3.92
N ASN A 223 4.16 -32.35 -3.81
CA ASN A 223 5.12 -32.00 -4.88
C ASN A 223 4.99 -30.56 -5.42
N LEU A 224 4.52 -29.63 -4.58
CA LEU A 224 4.44 -28.21 -4.97
C LEU A 224 5.80 -27.53 -4.88
N LEU A 225 6.63 -27.98 -3.94
CA LEU A 225 8.00 -27.52 -3.77
C LEU A 225 8.90 -28.70 -3.40
N SER A 226 10.12 -28.73 -3.95
CA SER A 226 11.09 -29.77 -3.59
C SER A 226 11.53 -29.62 -2.14
N ARG A 227 11.90 -30.73 -1.47
CA ARG A 227 12.45 -30.69 -0.11
C ARG A 227 13.54 -29.63 0.05
N LYS A 228 14.50 -29.59 -0.89
CA LYS A 228 15.61 -28.63 -0.85
C LYS A 228 15.13 -27.18 -0.87
N ALA A 229 14.16 -26.86 -1.73
CA ALA A 229 13.64 -25.50 -1.84
C ALA A 229 12.78 -25.13 -0.63
N THR A 230 11.97 -26.07 -0.13
CA THR A 230 11.21 -25.91 1.12
C THR A 230 12.12 -25.64 2.32
N ASP A 231 13.24 -26.38 2.43
CA ASP A 231 14.20 -26.20 3.53
C ASP A 231 14.86 -24.80 3.51
N LYS A 232 14.99 -24.17 2.32
CA LYS A 232 15.47 -22.78 2.20
C LYS A 232 14.47 -21.78 2.79
N VAL A 233 13.19 -21.88 2.40
CA VAL A 233 12.13 -21.03 2.95
C VAL A 233 11.98 -21.25 4.46
N LEU A 234 12.03 -22.50 4.93
CA LEU A 234 11.97 -22.82 6.37
C LEU A 234 13.20 -22.30 7.15
N GLY A 235 14.31 -22.04 6.48
CA GLY A 235 15.50 -21.42 7.04
C GLY A 235 15.23 -20.01 7.59
N HIS A 236 14.39 -19.22 6.92
CA HIS A 236 13.91 -17.91 7.40
C HIS A 236 13.20 -18.08 8.74
N PHE A 237 12.17 -18.92 8.76
CA PHE A 237 11.39 -19.21 9.96
C PHE A 237 12.24 -19.67 11.15
N SER A 238 13.21 -20.56 10.89
CA SER A 238 14.12 -21.06 11.91
C SER A 238 15.02 -19.96 12.48
N THR A 239 15.39 -18.99 11.65
CA THR A 239 16.23 -17.84 12.02
C THR A 239 15.45 -16.86 12.90
N ASP A 240 14.21 -16.54 12.56
CA ASP A 240 13.34 -15.66 13.37
C ASP A 240 13.07 -16.22 14.78
N ILE A 241 12.88 -17.55 14.89
CA ILE A 241 12.75 -18.23 16.19
C ILE A 241 14.01 -18.05 17.02
N GLN A 242 15.21 -18.19 16.41
CA GLN A 242 16.48 -18.04 17.12
C GLN A 242 16.68 -16.61 17.64
N TYR A 243 16.22 -15.61 16.88
CA TYR A 243 16.27 -14.21 17.30
C TYR A 243 15.17 -13.85 18.33
N GLY A 244 14.15 -14.70 18.51
CA GLY A 244 13.09 -14.49 19.48
C GLY A 244 12.18 -13.31 19.12
N HIS A 245 11.99 -13.13 17.81
CA HIS A 245 11.21 -12.06 17.19
C HIS A 245 9.78 -11.97 17.72
N SER A 246 9.08 -13.10 17.82
CA SER A 246 7.67 -13.22 18.26
C SER A 246 7.30 -12.53 19.58
N ASP A 247 8.27 -12.23 20.46
CA ASP A 247 8.05 -11.56 21.75
C ASP A 247 8.56 -10.11 21.80
N ASN A 248 9.21 -9.60 20.75
CA ASN A 248 9.79 -8.25 20.71
C ASN A 248 8.74 -7.17 20.93
N TRP A 249 7.55 -7.32 20.36
CA TRP A 249 6.45 -6.37 20.56
C TRP A 249 5.99 -6.30 22.03
N LYS A 250 5.94 -7.42 22.76
CA LYS A 250 5.60 -7.44 24.20
C LYS A 250 6.68 -6.74 25.02
N LYS A 251 7.97 -6.94 24.66
CA LYS A 251 9.09 -6.23 25.29
C LYS A 251 8.95 -4.72 25.07
N ALA A 252 8.61 -4.30 23.85
CA ALA A 252 8.38 -2.89 23.52
C ALA A 252 7.23 -2.27 24.33
N VAL A 253 6.09 -2.96 24.42
CA VAL A 253 4.95 -2.51 25.23
C VAL A 253 5.30 -2.43 26.72
N ARG A 254 6.18 -3.30 27.23
CA ARG A 254 6.61 -3.25 28.65
C ARG A 254 7.69 -2.22 28.95
N THR A 255 8.12 -1.42 27.98
CA THR A 255 9.10 -0.35 28.23
C THR A 255 8.49 0.87 28.92
N GLN A 256 7.16 1.01 28.90
CA GLN A 256 6.44 2.10 29.56
C GLN A 256 5.35 1.53 30.46
N ASP A 257 5.11 2.19 31.60
CA ASP A 257 4.12 1.74 32.58
C ASP A 257 2.68 1.92 32.08
N CYS A 258 2.42 2.99 31.32
CA CYS A 258 1.12 3.28 30.76
C CYS A 258 1.17 4.00 29.41
N TYR A 259 0.15 3.76 28.59
CA TYR A 259 -0.04 4.35 27.28
C TYR A 259 -1.36 5.14 27.22
N PRO A 260 -1.36 6.37 26.70
CA PRO A 260 -2.60 7.11 26.46
C PRO A 260 -3.50 6.39 25.45
N ALA A 261 -4.83 6.46 25.64
CA ALA A 261 -5.82 5.87 24.74
C ALA A 261 -5.60 6.23 23.24
N PRO A 262 -5.27 7.48 22.86
CA PRO A 262 -5.00 7.82 21.46
C PRO A 262 -3.79 7.09 20.85
N VAL A 263 -2.77 6.80 21.66
CA VAL A 263 -1.59 6.02 21.22
C VAL A 263 -2.00 4.58 20.97
N VAL A 264 -2.73 3.96 21.91
CA VAL A 264 -3.24 2.59 21.77
C VAL A 264 -4.15 2.45 20.54
N ALA A 265 -5.07 3.40 20.32
CA ALA A 265 -5.92 3.42 19.13
C ALA A 265 -5.09 3.49 17.83
N THR A 266 -4.03 4.30 17.80
CA THR A 266 -3.13 4.40 16.65
C THR A 266 -2.45 3.07 16.35
N VAL A 267 -1.95 2.38 17.38
CA VAL A 267 -1.30 1.07 17.25
C VAL A 267 -2.29 0.03 16.70
N LEU A 268 -3.49 -0.08 17.28
CA LEU A 268 -4.51 -1.06 16.84
C LEU A 268 -4.96 -0.79 15.40
N ASN A 269 -5.15 0.48 15.04
CA ASN A 269 -5.52 0.88 13.67
C ASN A 269 -4.41 0.54 12.66
N ALA A 270 -3.14 0.68 13.03
CA ALA A 270 -2.01 0.34 12.15
C ALA A 270 -1.92 -1.16 11.88
N VAL A 271 -2.15 -2.00 12.90
CA VAL A 271 -2.25 -3.46 12.73
C VAL A 271 -3.40 -3.83 11.79
N CYS A 272 -4.56 -3.19 11.97
CA CYS A 272 -5.71 -3.39 11.09
C CYS A 272 -5.37 -3.00 9.63
N SER A 273 -4.79 -1.82 9.40
CA SER A 273 -4.38 -1.40 8.04
C SER A 273 -3.32 -2.32 7.42
N LEU A 274 -2.39 -2.85 8.23
CA LEU A 274 -1.40 -3.81 7.76
C LEU A 274 -2.05 -5.13 7.31
N SER A 275 -2.98 -5.67 8.09
CA SER A 275 -3.70 -6.91 7.73
C SER A 275 -4.56 -6.78 6.47
N GLU A 276 -5.18 -5.62 6.26
CA GLU A 276 -5.92 -5.30 5.03
C GLU A 276 -5.00 -5.22 3.81
N MET A 277 -3.80 -4.66 4.00
CA MET A 277 -2.78 -4.63 2.94
C MET A 277 -2.28 -6.03 2.59
N ILE A 278 -2.04 -6.90 3.58
CA ILE A 278 -1.64 -8.28 3.32
C ILE A 278 -2.74 -9.01 2.54
N TYR A 279 -4.01 -8.85 2.92
CA TYR A 279 -5.12 -9.46 2.19
C TYR A 279 -5.18 -8.98 0.74
N ARG A 280 -5.05 -7.66 0.51
CA ARG A 280 -4.97 -7.10 -0.84
C ARG A 280 -3.77 -7.62 -1.62
N TRP A 281 -2.60 -7.71 -0.98
CA TRP A 281 -1.40 -8.26 -1.57
C TRP A 281 -1.62 -9.71 -2.01
N LEU A 282 -2.18 -10.56 -1.14
CA LEU A 282 -2.57 -11.94 -1.45
C LEU A 282 -3.59 -12.02 -2.61
N THR A 283 -4.53 -11.07 -2.71
CA THR A 283 -5.47 -10.98 -3.85
C THR A 283 -4.71 -10.69 -5.15
N ALA A 284 -3.75 -9.78 -5.13
CA ALA A 284 -2.91 -9.48 -6.30
C ALA A 284 -1.99 -10.66 -6.68
N LEU A 285 -1.53 -11.46 -5.72
CA LEU A 285 -0.81 -12.71 -6.03
C LEU A 285 -1.71 -13.74 -6.71
N GLU A 286 -2.94 -13.87 -6.24
CA GLU A 286 -3.90 -14.83 -6.77
C GLU A 286 -4.38 -14.48 -8.17
N GLN A 287 -4.54 -13.18 -8.46
CA GLN A 287 -5.18 -12.70 -9.68
C GLN A 287 -4.21 -12.07 -10.68
N GLY A 288 -3.06 -11.56 -10.21
CA GLY A 288 -2.08 -10.82 -10.99
C GLY A 288 -1.04 -11.67 -11.70
N CYS A 289 0.07 -11.03 -12.07
CA CYS A 289 1.09 -11.63 -12.94
C CYS A 289 2.30 -12.26 -12.24
N ALA A 290 2.33 -12.33 -10.91
CA ALA A 290 3.53 -12.77 -10.18
C ALA A 290 3.99 -14.19 -10.59
N SER A 291 3.06 -15.14 -10.79
CA SER A 291 3.39 -16.48 -11.29
C SER A 291 4.03 -16.42 -12.69
N SER A 292 3.51 -15.57 -13.58
CA SER A 292 4.06 -15.38 -14.92
C SER A 292 5.45 -14.73 -14.91
N ILE A 293 5.76 -13.89 -13.91
CA ILE A 293 7.12 -13.38 -13.70
C ILE A 293 8.08 -14.52 -13.30
N VAL A 294 7.63 -15.48 -12.48
CA VAL A 294 8.41 -16.69 -12.16
C VAL A 294 8.66 -17.52 -13.42
N THR A 295 7.64 -17.76 -14.23
CA THR A 295 7.80 -18.46 -15.52
C THR A 295 8.80 -17.74 -16.44
N ALA A 296 8.72 -16.41 -16.51
CA ALA A 296 9.68 -15.61 -17.25
C ALA A 296 11.11 -15.76 -16.71
N ALA A 297 11.29 -15.83 -15.40
CA ALA A 297 12.59 -16.04 -14.76
C ALA A 297 13.22 -17.38 -15.13
N GLN A 298 12.39 -18.42 -15.28
CA GLN A 298 12.82 -19.75 -15.75
C GLN A 298 13.22 -19.70 -17.23
N LEU A 299 12.41 -19.07 -18.09
CA LEU A 299 12.75 -18.91 -19.52
C LEU A 299 14.03 -18.11 -19.75
N VAL A 300 14.25 -17.05 -18.95
CA VAL A 300 15.49 -16.26 -18.97
C VAL A 300 16.70 -17.12 -18.62
N ALA A 301 16.59 -18.01 -17.63
CA ALA A 301 17.66 -18.94 -17.27
C ALA A 301 17.89 -20.00 -18.36
N GLU A 302 16.81 -20.55 -18.93
CA GLU A 302 16.88 -21.58 -19.99
C GLU A 302 17.54 -21.05 -21.27
N GLU A 303 17.25 -19.80 -21.66
CA GLU A 303 17.84 -19.14 -22.82
C GLU A 303 19.22 -18.48 -22.55
N GLY A 304 19.72 -18.53 -21.30
CA GLY A 304 20.99 -17.92 -20.91
C GLY A 304 21.00 -16.38 -21.01
N LEU A 305 19.82 -15.76 -20.92
CA LEU A 305 19.62 -14.31 -21.00
C LEU A 305 20.11 -13.58 -19.75
N ASP A 306 20.20 -14.29 -18.63
CA ASP A 306 20.69 -13.81 -17.35
C ASP A 306 22.12 -13.26 -17.42
N GLN A 307 22.95 -13.82 -18.29
CA GLN A 307 24.33 -13.36 -18.53
C GLN A 307 24.41 -11.92 -19.05
N LEU A 308 23.33 -11.41 -19.63
CA LEU A 308 23.22 -10.03 -20.12
C LEU A 308 22.70 -9.07 -19.05
N LEU A 309 22.07 -9.61 -17.99
CA LEU A 309 21.46 -8.83 -16.93
C LEU A 309 22.51 -8.47 -15.89
N HIS A 310 22.78 -7.18 -15.75
CA HIS A 310 23.70 -6.68 -14.73
C HIS A 310 23.01 -5.62 -13.87
N ALA A 311 23.22 -5.73 -12.56
CA ALA A 311 22.83 -4.69 -11.62
C ALA A 311 23.66 -3.42 -11.88
N ALA A 312 23.07 -2.26 -11.60
CA ALA A 312 23.84 -1.02 -11.57
C ALA A 312 24.87 -1.05 -10.43
N ASP A 313 25.94 -0.29 -10.57
CA ASP A 313 27.10 -0.30 -9.66
C ASP A 313 26.81 0.22 -8.24
N SER A 314 25.60 0.75 -7.97
CA SER A 314 25.23 1.35 -6.68
C SER A 314 24.48 0.37 -5.77
N PRO A 315 25.09 -0.12 -4.67
CA PRO A 315 24.42 -1.01 -3.70
C PRO A 315 23.37 -0.30 -2.82
N LEU A 316 23.23 1.02 -2.93
CA LEU A 316 22.24 1.82 -2.17
C LEU A 316 20.96 2.09 -2.98
N ASP A 317 21.01 1.92 -4.29
CA ASP A 317 19.85 2.05 -5.16
C ASP A 317 19.24 0.67 -5.38
N VAL A 318 18.22 0.35 -4.59
CA VAL A 318 17.39 -0.82 -4.89
C VAL A 318 16.53 -0.46 -6.10
N GLU A 319 17.12 -0.50 -7.29
CA GLU A 319 16.54 -0.03 -8.56
C GLU A 319 15.22 -0.71 -8.92
N ILE A 320 14.91 -1.85 -8.30
CA ILE A 320 13.60 -2.52 -8.42
C ILE A 320 12.44 -1.70 -7.83
N PHE A 321 12.72 -0.66 -7.04
CA PHE A 321 11.72 0.25 -6.46
C PHE A 321 11.68 1.62 -7.18
N GLN A 322 12.25 1.74 -8.38
CA GLN A 322 12.07 2.94 -9.20
C GLN A 322 10.81 2.85 -10.06
N GLY A 323 10.25 4.00 -10.41
CA GLY A 323 9.01 4.07 -11.17
C GLY A 323 9.15 3.95 -12.70
N LEU A 324 10.35 4.13 -13.26
CA LEU A 324 10.57 4.08 -14.71
C LEU A 324 10.77 2.66 -15.26
N PRO A 325 10.15 2.29 -16.40
CA PRO A 325 9.18 3.08 -17.16
C PRO A 325 7.80 3.10 -16.47
N VAL A 326 7.02 4.15 -16.78
CA VAL A 326 5.62 4.26 -16.35
C VAL A 326 4.76 3.48 -17.33
N TRP A 327 4.06 2.46 -16.82
CA TRP A 327 3.33 1.53 -17.66
C TRP A 327 1.94 2.04 -18.04
N PRO A 328 1.48 1.80 -19.29
CA PRO A 328 0.11 2.08 -19.68
C PRO A 328 -0.92 1.38 -18.78
N SER A 329 -2.13 1.91 -18.75
CA SER A 329 -3.25 1.37 -17.97
C SER A 329 -3.50 -0.12 -18.23
N SER A 330 -3.41 -0.56 -19.48
CA SER A 330 -3.62 -1.96 -19.86
C SER A 330 -2.62 -2.92 -19.22
N VAL A 331 -1.35 -2.49 -19.09
CA VAL A 331 -0.31 -3.26 -18.40
C VAL A 331 -0.57 -3.24 -16.89
N MET A 332 -0.89 -2.07 -16.32
CA MET A 332 -1.19 -1.92 -14.89
C MET A 332 -2.41 -2.73 -14.44
N SER A 333 -3.46 -2.79 -15.25
CA SER A 333 -4.63 -3.66 -15.06
C SER A 333 -4.24 -5.13 -15.06
N LEU A 334 -3.43 -5.55 -16.04
CA LEU A 334 -3.00 -6.95 -16.17
C LEU A 334 -2.18 -7.39 -14.97
N VAL A 335 -1.15 -6.62 -14.58
CA VAL A 335 -0.23 -7.02 -13.50
C VAL A 335 -0.88 -7.03 -12.12
N ASN A 336 -1.92 -6.21 -11.89
CA ASN A 336 -2.68 -6.17 -10.64
C ASN A 336 -3.87 -7.13 -10.58
N GLY A 337 -4.13 -7.89 -11.65
CA GLY A 337 -5.08 -8.99 -11.60
C GLY A 337 -6.49 -8.71 -12.13
N GLU A 338 -6.65 -7.75 -13.03
CA GLU A 338 -7.86 -7.65 -13.86
C GLU A 338 -7.86 -8.67 -15.02
N ARG A 339 -7.24 -9.83 -14.81
CA ARG A 339 -7.15 -10.89 -15.81
C ARG A 339 -8.50 -11.57 -16.01
N SER A 340 -8.76 -11.98 -17.24
CA SER A 340 -9.88 -12.85 -17.58
C SER A 340 -9.37 -14.24 -17.93
N GLY A 341 -9.48 -15.19 -16.99
CA GLY A 341 -9.16 -16.61 -17.22
C GLY A 341 -7.76 -17.05 -16.75
N ASP A 342 -7.37 -18.25 -17.19
CA ASP A 342 -6.10 -18.90 -16.85
C ASP A 342 -4.88 -18.23 -17.52
N ASP A 343 -3.68 -18.51 -17.02
CA ASP A 343 -2.40 -17.96 -17.53
C ASP A 343 -2.28 -18.07 -19.07
N ASN A 344 -2.21 -16.93 -19.75
CA ASN A 344 -1.97 -16.85 -21.19
C ASN A 344 -0.47 -16.63 -21.45
N PRO A 345 0.15 -17.28 -22.46
CA PRO A 345 1.52 -16.97 -22.89
C PRO A 345 1.78 -15.47 -23.12
N ALA A 346 0.77 -14.72 -23.61
CA ALA A 346 0.86 -13.27 -23.75
C ALA A 346 1.10 -12.55 -22.42
N ASP A 347 0.52 -13.05 -21.33
CA ASP A 347 0.68 -12.45 -20.00
C ASP A 347 2.10 -12.63 -19.49
N THR A 348 2.76 -13.76 -19.80
CA THR A 348 4.18 -13.97 -19.48
C THR A 348 5.06 -12.95 -20.19
N VAL A 349 4.77 -12.64 -21.45
CA VAL A 349 5.52 -11.61 -22.22
C VAL A 349 5.31 -10.22 -21.60
N VAL A 350 4.07 -9.82 -21.34
CA VAL A 350 3.77 -8.49 -20.75
C VAL A 350 4.32 -8.38 -19.32
N ALA A 351 4.18 -9.43 -18.50
CA ALA A 351 4.75 -9.49 -17.16
C ALA A 351 6.27 -9.39 -17.18
N SER A 352 6.93 -9.99 -18.19
CA SER A 352 8.37 -9.86 -18.41
C SER A 352 8.77 -8.43 -18.74
N CYS A 353 8.02 -7.76 -19.65
CA CYS A 353 8.23 -6.35 -19.93
C CYS A 353 8.12 -5.52 -18.65
N TYR A 354 7.07 -5.74 -17.85
CA TYR A 354 6.88 -5.06 -16.56
C TYR A 354 8.05 -5.26 -15.61
N ALA A 355 8.41 -6.52 -15.36
CA ALA A 355 9.44 -6.91 -14.40
C ALA A 355 10.84 -6.40 -14.82
N LEU A 356 11.17 -6.45 -16.12
CA LEU A 356 12.48 -6.09 -16.65
C LEU A 356 12.55 -4.69 -17.25
N GLY A 357 11.49 -3.87 -17.16
CA GLY A 357 11.39 -2.54 -17.77
C GLY A 357 12.68 -1.69 -17.71
N PRO A 358 13.27 -1.46 -16.51
CA PRO A 358 14.52 -0.70 -16.37
C PRO A 358 15.74 -1.29 -17.09
N ARG A 359 15.68 -2.58 -17.45
CA ARG A 359 16.77 -3.41 -18.00
C ARG A 359 16.55 -3.79 -19.45
N MET A 360 15.44 -3.39 -20.07
CA MET A 360 15.13 -3.80 -21.44
C MET A 360 16.23 -3.42 -22.44
N THR A 361 16.95 -2.32 -22.21
CA THR A 361 18.11 -1.91 -23.03
C THR A 361 19.26 -2.94 -23.04
N GLN A 362 19.41 -3.74 -21.98
CA GLN A 362 20.42 -4.80 -21.89
C GLN A 362 20.05 -6.01 -22.74
N LEU A 363 18.77 -6.19 -23.06
CA LEU A 363 18.25 -7.35 -23.79
C LEU A 363 18.05 -7.10 -25.29
N VAL A 364 18.21 -5.85 -25.76
CA VAL A 364 17.91 -5.44 -27.16
C VAL A 364 18.72 -6.23 -28.19
N MET A 365 19.96 -6.57 -27.87
CA MET A 365 20.88 -7.28 -28.78
C MET A 365 20.90 -8.79 -28.57
N SER A 366 19.98 -9.34 -27.77
CA SER A 366 19.96 -10.78 -27.53
C SER A 366 19.54 -11.54 -28.79
N PRO A 367 20.29 -12.58 -29.22
CA PRO A 367 19.88 -13.46 -30.31
C PRO A 367 18.81 -14.47 -29.88
N ALA A 368 18.45 -14.52 -28.58
CA ALA A 368 17.53 -15.52 -28.05
C ALA A 368 16.07 -15.17 -28.38
N PRO A 369 15.21 -16.15 -28.76
CA PRO A 369 13.85 -15.89 -29.20
C PRO A 369 12.99 -15.13 -28.19
N PHE A 370 13.08 -15.50 -26.90
CA PHE A 370 12.31 -14.84 -25.86
C PHE A 370 12.78 -13.40 -25.67
N GLY A 371 14.10 -13.18 -25.63
CA GLY A 371 14.72 -11.85 -25.53
C GLY A 371 14.30 -10.90 -26.66
N ALA A 372 14.27 -11.39 -27.90
CA ALA A 372 13.81 -10.62 -29.05
C ALA A 372 12.32 -10.26 -28.95
N LEU A 373 11.48 -11.21 -28.51
CA LEU A 373 10.04 -11.01 -28.35
C LEU A 373 9.72 -9.96 -27.29
N ILE A 374 10.30 -10.06 -26.09
CA ILE A 374 10.03 -9.11 -25.01
C ILE A 374 10.55 -7.71 -25.34
N THR A 375 11.66 -7.57 -26.07
CA THR A 375 12.15 -6.27 -26.55
C THR A 375 11.17 -5.66 -27.55
N GLN A 376 10.71 -6.43 -28.52
CA GLN A 376 9.75 -5.96 -29.52
C GLN A 376 8.43 -5.50 -28.87
N VAL A 377 7.90 -6.28 -27.93
CA VAL A 377 6.65 -5.94 -27.23
C VAL A 377 6.85 -4.74 -26.31
N HIS A 378 7.99 -4.64 -25.62
CA HIS A 378 8.32 -3.50 -24.78
C HIS A 378 8.31 -2.18 -25.57
N GLU A 379 8.94 -2.15 -26.76
CA GLU A 379 8.93 -0.97 -27.64
C GLU A 379 7.51 -0.58 -28.07
N GLN A 380 6.66 -1.56 -28.37
CA GLN A 380 5.26 -1.32 -28.72
C GLN A 380 4.44 -0.76 -27.55
N LEU A 381 4.68 -1.26 -26.33
CA LEU A 381 3.95 -0.85 -25.14
C LEU A 381 4.30 0.59 -24.71
N LEU A 382 5.56 1.01 -24.84
CA LEU A 382 5.98 2.35 -24.42
C LEU A 382 5.83 3.42 -25.52
N ASN A 383 5.69 3.04 -26.78
CA ASN A 383 5.35 3.91 -27.92
C ASN A 383 6.02 5.30 -27.92
N GLY A 384 7.32 5.37 -27.61
CA GLY A 384 8.08 6.63 -27.63
C GLY A 384 7.98 7.51 -26.37
N GLN A 385 7.47 6.99 -25.24
CA GLN A 385 7.57 7.66 -23.94
C GLN A 385 9.03 8.09 -23.68
N SER A 386 9.21 9.38 -23.42
CA SER A 386 10.51 9.97 -23.07
C SER A 386 10.70 9.97 -21.56
N SER A 387 11.88 9.53 -21.09
CA SER A 387 12.31 9.71 -19.70
C SER A 387 13.31 10.87 -19.56
N SER A 388 13.38 11.76 -20.55
CA SER A 388 14.31 12.90 -20.58
C SER A 388 13.77 14.06 -19.74
N ALA A 389 14.61 14.57 -18.84
CA ALA A 389 14.39 15.84 -18.13
C ALA A 389 15.26 16.97 -18.72
N GLU A 390 15.51 16.96 -20.03
CA GLU A 390 16.38 17.96 -20.68
C GLU A 390 15.70 19.32 -20.92
N SER A 391 14.36 19.39 -20.85
CA SER A 391 13.61 20.64 -21.01
C SER A 391 12.26 20.61 -20.29
N VAL A 392 11.66 21.78 -20.08
CA VAL A 392 10.32 21.91 -19.48
C VAL A 392 9.29 21.16 -20.31
N ALA A 393 9.31 21.35 -21.63
CA ALA A 393 8.40 20.66 -22.55
C ALA A 393 8.54 19.13 -22.47
N ALA A 394 9.76 18.62 -22.24
CA ALA A 394 9.98 17.18 -22.07
C ALA A 394 9.36 16.68 -20.75
N ILE A 395 9.50 17.43 -19.65
CA ILE A 395 8.86 17.08 -18.37
C ILE A 395 7.33 17.20 -18.47
N GLU A 396 6.81 18.24 -19.11
CA GLU A 396 5.36 18.41 -19.32
C GLU A 396 4.77 17.29 -20.17
N GLN A 397 5.44 16.88 -21.26
CA GLN A 397 5.00 15.75 -22.06
C GLN A 397 5.04 14.45 -21.24
N MET A 398 6.15 14.22 -20.53
CA MET A 398 6.32 13.02 -19.70
C MET A 398 5.23 12.92 -18.61
N THR A 399 4.93 14.00 -17.88
CA THR A 399 3.88 13.99 -16.86
C THR A 399 2.47 13.88 -17.45
N THR A 400 2.28 14.32 -18.71
CA THR A 400 1.05 14.07 -19.47
C THR A 400 0.89 12.59 -19.80
N ASP A 401 1.95 11.92 -20.27
CA ASP A 401 1.94 10.48 -20.55
C ASP A 401 1.68 9.65 -19.28
N TRP A 402 2.19 10.12 -18.13
CA TRP A 402 1.90 9.53 -16.83
C TRP A 402 0.42 9.67 -16.44
N LEU A 403 -0.19 10.84 -16.70
CA LEU A 403 -1.62 11.07 -16.45
C LEU A 403 -2.49 10.16 -17.31
N VAL A 404 -2.17 10.01 -18.61
CA VAL A 404 -2.89 9.11 -19.53
C VAL A 404 -2.92 7.67 -19.01
N SER A 405 -1.86 7.23 -18.34
CA SER A 405 -1.79 5.90 -17.74
C SER A 405 -2.81 5.72 -16.59
N VAL A 406 -3.10 6.78 -15.82
CA VAL A 406 -4.07 6.76 -14.72
C VAL A 406 -5.50 7.07 -15.19
N ASP A 407 -5.66 7.92 -16.21
CA ASP A 407 -6.94 8.20 -16.86
C ASP A 407 -7.54 6.94 -17.53
N GLY A 408 -6.70 5.96 -17.87
CA GLY A 408 -7.14 4.66 -18.37
C GLY A 408 -7.68 3.70 -17.31
N HIS A 409 -7.75 4.08 -16.04
CA HIS A 409 -8.19 3.20 -14.95
C HIS A 409 -9.68 2.85 -15.03
N GLY A 410 -10.03 1.59 -14.74
CA GLY A 410 -11.41 1.07 -14.85
C GLY A 410 -12.44 1.76 -13.93
N LEU A 411 -11.99 2.40 -12.85
CA LEU A 411 -12.85 3.17 -11.93
C LEU A 411 -13.69 4.22 -12.66
N TRP A 412 -13.10 4.95 -13.61
CA TRP A 412 -13.77 6.04 -14.31
C TRP A 412 -14.96 5.55 -15.14
N GLN A 413 -14.78 4.42 -15.83
CA GLN A 413 -15.86 3.76 -16.58
C GLN A 413 -16.96 3.24 -15.65
N GLN A 414 -16.60 2.70 -14.49
CA GLN A 414 -17.58 2.24 -13.51
C GLN A 414 -18.42 3.39 -12.93
N MET A 415 -17.79 4.50 -12.54
CA MET A 415 -18.50 5.67 -12.01
C MET A 415 -19.41 6.32 -13.08
N THR A 416 -18.93 6.45 -14.31
CA THR A 416 -19.69 7.07 -15.42
C THR A 416 -20.75 6.14 -16.02
N GLY A 417 -20.60 4.82 -15.90
CA GLY A 417 -21.58 3.82 -16.31
C GLY A 417 -22.72 3.59 -15.31
N GLY A 418 -22.56 4.09 -14.08
CA GLY A 418 -23.48 3.90 -12.97
C GLY A 418 -22.95 2.87 -11.98
N CYS A 419 -22.92 3.23 -10.70
CA CYS A 419 -22.35 2.42 -9.63
C CYS A 419 -23.15 2.60 -8.32
N ALA A 420 -22.79 1.83 -7.29
CA ALA A 420 -23.34 2.02 -5.96
C ALA A 420 -22.86 3.35 -5.35
N ASP A 421 -23.71 4.00 -4.54
CA ASP A 421 -23.37 5.28 -3.89
C ASP A 421 -22.11 5.14 -3.02
N GLU A 422 -21.88 3.96 -2.44
CA GLU A 422 -20.73 3.64 -1.60
C GLU A 422 -19.40 3.77 -2.33
N LEU A 423 -19.35 3.50 -3.64
CA LEU A 423 -18.15 3.73 -4.44
C LEU A 423 -17.83 5.23 -4.53
N ILE A 424 -18.84 6.07 -4.73
CA ILE A 424 -18.68 7.53 -4.80
C ILE A 424 -18.32 8.09 -3.43
N ILE A 425 -19.00 7.66 -2.37
CA ILE A 425 -18.71 8.08 -0.99
C ILE A 425 -17.29 7.65 -0.60
N GLY A 426 -16.90 6.43 -0.92
CA GLY A 426 -15.57 5.90 -0.68
C GLY A 426 -14.47 6.66 -1.43
N TYR A 427 -14.66 6.92 -2.73
CA TYR A 427 -13.75 7.76 -3.52
C TYR A 427 -13.53 9.13 -2.86
N MET A 428 -14.61 9.76 -2.38
CA MET A 428 -14.55 11.07 -1.74
C MET A 428 -13.97 11.02 -0.33
N LEU A 429 -14.19 9.93 0.42
CA LEU A 429 -13.59 9.71 1.73
C LEU A 429 -12.06 9.54 1.61
N GLU A 430 -11.58 8.81 0.61
CA GLU A 430 -10.14 8.67 0.38
C GLU A 430 -9.51 9.97 -0.11
N ASN A 431 -10.18 10.74 -0.97
CA ASN A 431 -9.74 12.10 -1.33
C ASN A 431 -9.74 13.04 -0.13
N TYR A 432 -10.72 12.95 0.77
CA TYR A 432 -10.69 13.68 2.04
C TYR A 432 -9.42 13.37 2.85
N HIS A 433 -9.04 12.09 2.97
CA HIS A 433 -7.82 11.70 3.68
C HIS A 433 -6.53 12.16 2.98
N TYR A 434 -6.50 12.14 1.65
CA TYR A 434 -5.40 12.70 0.85
C TYR A 434 -5.24 14.20 1.10
N LEU A 435 -6.31 14.99 0.94
CA LEU A 435 -6.30 16.45 1.16
C LEU A 435 -5.95 16.79 2.62
N ALA A 436 -6.50 16.06 3.59
CA ALA A 436 -6.18 16.24 5.00
C ALA A 436 -4.71 15.94 5.34
N SER A 437 -3.99 15.27 4.43
CA SER A 437 -2.59 14.92 4.58
C SER A 437 -1.61 15.93 3.95
N ALA A 438 -2.08 17.08 3.42
CA ALA A 438 -1.22 18.11 2.84
C ALA A 438 -0.01 18.47 3.72
N THR A 439 -0.24 18.69 5.01
CA THR A 439 0.83 18.96 5.99
C THR A 439 1.87 17.83 6.08
N ARG A 440 1.45 16.56 5.89
CA ARG A 440 2.34 15.40 6.01
C ARG A 440 3.34 15.31 4.88
N HIS A 441 3.02 15.77 3.67
CA HIS A 441 3.92 15.66 2.52
C HIS A 441 4.50 17.00 2.07
N VAL A 442 3.79 18.12 2.19
CA VAL A 442 4.35 19.43 1.81
C VAL A 442 5.35 19.94 2.86
N SER A 443 5.12 19.72 4.17
CA SER A 443 6.06 20.20 5.21
C SER A 443 7.45 19.56 5.13
N PRO A 444 7.62 18.24 4.89
CA PRO A 444 8.93 17.66 4.62
C PRO A 444 9.62 18.27 3.39
N ALA A 445 8.89 18.60 2.32
CA ALA A 445 9.47 19.25 1.14
C ALA A 445 9.99 20.64 1.48
N ILE A 446 9.22 21.43 2.25
CA ILE A 446 9.63 22.75 2.76
C ILE A 446 10.93 22.62 3.59
N ALA A 447 10.99 21.61 4.47
CA ALA A 447 12.13 21.39 5.35
C ALA A 447 13.39 20.94 4.58
N ALA A 448 13.24 20.09 3.56
CA ALA A 448 14.33 19.59 2.73
C ALA A 448 14.79 20.58 1.64
N CYS A 449 13.93 21.52 1.24
CA CYS A 449 14.21 22.47 0.17
C CYS A 449 15.28 23.49 0.57
N ALA A 450 16.44 23.38 -0.08
CA ALA A 450 17.56 24.30 0.12
C ALA A 450 17.39 25.63 -0.65
N ASP A 451 16.60 25.67 -1.71
CA ASP A 451 16.33 26.89 -2.47
C ASP A 451 15.25 27.74 -1.79
N ALA A 452 15.60 28.99 -1.43
CA ALA A 452 14.72 29.86 -0.66
C ALA A 452 13.45 30.28 -1.43
N ARG A 453 13.56 30.50 -2.74
CA ARG A 453 12.44 30.91 -3.60
C ARG A 453 11.43 29.78 -3.72
N ILE A 454 11.91 28.58 -3.99
CA ILE A 454 11.03 27.40 -4.08
C ILE A 454 10.42 27.09 -2.73
N ARG A 455 11.17 27.22 -1.64
CA ARG A 455 10.65 26.99 -0.29
C ARG A 455 9.53 27.97 0.07
N GLU A 456 9.62 29.23 -0.34
CA GLU A 456 8.54 30.22 -0.18
C GLU A 456 7.29 29.82 -0.98
N ASN A 457 7.45 29.36 -2.23
CA ASN A 457 6.34 28.84 -3.03
C ASN A 457 5.67 27.61 -2.39
N LEU A 458 6.46 26.69 -1.82
CA LEU A 458 5.94 25.52 -1.10
C LEU A 458 5.21 25.92 0.19
N LEU A 459 5.69 26.94 0.91
CA LEU A 459 5.01 27.50 2.08
C LEU A 459 3.65 28.10 1.70
N GLN A 460 3.59 28.86 0.60
CA GLN A 460 2.34 29.40 0.10
C GLN A 460 1.37 28.27 -0.31
N HIS A 461 1.85 27.28 -1.07
CA HIS A 461 1.04 26.13 -1.44
C HIS A 461 0.50 25.38 -0.21
N LEU A 462 1.32 25.16 0.83
CA LEU A 462 0.82 24.54 2.06
C LEU A 462 -0.27 25.39 2.73
N GLN A 463 -0.13 26.72 2.77
CA GLN A 463 -1.14 27.61 3.36
C GLN A 463 -2.50 27.47 2.66
N ASP A 464 -2.47 27.37 1.33
CA ASP A 464 -3.67 27.19 0.52
C ASP A 464 -4.35 25.85 0.85
N GLU A 465 -3.57 24.76 0.88
CA GLU A 465 -4.07 23.39 1.10
C GLU A 465 -4.64 23.10 2.51
N LEU A 466 -4.32 23.91 3.54
CA LEU A 466 -4.67 23.62 4.95
C LEU A 466 -6.17 23.39 5.20
N THR A 467 -7.04 23.97 4.37
CA THR A 467 -8.50 23.90 4.53
C THR A 467 -9.21 23.18 3.39
N HIS A 468 -8.50 22.65 2.39
CA HIS A 468 -9.13 22.04 1.21
C HIS A 468 -10.02 20.84 1.58
N CYS A 469 -9.58 20.01 2.52
CA CYS A 469 -10.39 18.87 2.99
C CYS A 469 -11.72 19.28 3.66
N ASP A 470 -11.84 20.51 4.18
CA ASP A 470 -13.06 20.97 4.85
C ASP A 470 -14.24 21.13 3.89
N ILE A 471 -13.97 21.30 2.59
CA ILE A 471 -14.99 21.41 1.53
C ILE A 471 -15.84 20.13 1.46
N LEU A 472 -15.24 18.96 1.72
CA LEU A 472 -15.91 17.66 1.63
C LEU A 472 -16.71 17.29 2.89
N LYS A 473 -16.30 17.78 4.08
CA LYS A 473 -16.87 17.36 5.38
C LYS A 473 -18.40 17.51 5.47
N PRO A 474 -19.02 18.64 5.09
CA PRO A 474 -20.47 18.79 5.20
C PRO A 474 -21.23 17.77 4.35
N ARG A 475 -20.74 17.49 3.14
CA ARG A 475 -21.38 16.56 2.18
C ARG A 475 -21.21 15.11 2.59
N LEU A 476 -20.05 14.73 3.11
CA LEU A 476 -19.84 13.42 3.72
C LEU A 476 -20.79 13.19 4.90
N ARG A 477 -21.02 14.21 5.74
CA ARG A 477 -21.96 14.12 6.87
C ARG A 477 -23.41 13.91 6.44
N GLU A 478 -23.85 14.59 5.37
CA GLU A 478 -25.18 14.42 4.77
C GLU A 478 -25.40 12.96 4.29
N LEU A 479 -24.33 12.26 3.92
CA LEU A 479 -24.34 10.89 3.42
C LEU A 479 -24.01 9.83 4.49
N GLY A 480 -24.00 10.22 5.77
CA GLY A 480 -23.84 9.28 6.90
C GLY A 480 -22.41 9.15 7.43
N VAL A 481 -21.41 9.74 6.77
CA VAL A 481 -20.03 9.82 7.25
C VAL A 481 -19.90 11.01 8.21
N ARG A 482 -20.36 10.84 9.46
CA ARG A 482 -20.46 11.93 10.44
C ARG A 482 -19.11 12.53 10.85
N ARG A 483 -18.11 11.66 11.00
CA ARG A 483 -16.74 11.98 11.47
C ARG A 483 -15.73 11.36 10.50
N PRO A 484 -15.50 11.94 9.31
CA PRO A 484 -14.54 11.38 8.36
C PRO A 484 -13.12 11.29 8.95
N GLU A 485 -12.77 12.16 9.90
CA GLU A 485 -11.51 12.08 10.65
C GLU A 485 -11.39 10.86 11.58
N ALA A 486 -12.51 10.24 11.96
CA ALA A 486 -12.54 9.04 12.78
C ALA A 486 -12.65 7.74 11.94
N MET A 487 -12.61 7.88 10.61
CA MET A 487 -12.48 6.75 9.69
C MET A 487 -11.01 6.55 9.34
N ARG A 488 -10.60 5.29 9.20
CA ARG A 488 -9.26 4.93 8.73
C ARG A 488 -9.23 5.10 7.20
N PRO A 489 -8.17 5.72 6.66
CA PRO A 489 -7.91 5.66 5.23
C PRO A 489 -7.66 4.21 4.78
N LEU A 490 -7.88 3.94 3.51
CA LEU A 490 -7.44 2.68 2.93
C LEU A 490 -5.90 2.52 3.05
N PRO A 491 -5.40 1.27 3.10
CA PRO A 491 -3.98 1.01 3.09
C PRO A 491 -3.27 1.61 1.86
N THR A 492 -3.92 1.61 0.69
CA THR A 492 -3.40 2.21 -0.56
C THR A 492 -3.30 3.73 -0.47
N THR A 493 -4.29 4.41 0.12
CA THR A 493 -4.24 5.85 0.42
C THR A 493 -3.08 6.18 1.36
N THR A 494 -2.88 5.37 2.39
CA THR A 494 -1.77 5.54 3.33
C THR A 494 -0.41 5.33 2.66
N ALA A 495 -0.30 4.32 1.79
CA ALA A 495 0.92 4.06 1.01
C ALA A 495 1.24 5.21 0.04
N PHE A 496 0.24 5.72 -0.67
CA PHE A 496 0.38 6.83 -1.61
C PHE A 496 0.83 8.14 -0.92
N VAL A 497 0.13 8.54 0.15
CA VAL A 497 0.52 9.71 0.97
C VAL A 497 1.89 9.51 1.61
N GLY A 498 2.16 8.30 2.13
CA GLY A 498 3.45 7.96 2.73
C GLY A 498 4.60 8.11 1.73
N TYR A 499 4.41 7.70 0.47
CA TYR A 499 5.39 7.89 -0.58
C TYR A 499 5.59 9.36 -0.94
N LEU A 500 4.53 10.17 -0.99
CA LEU A 500 4.66 11.62 -1.18
C LEU A 500 5.50 12.26 -0.08
N SER A 501 5.27 11.89 1.19
CA SER A 501 6.09 12.34 2.32
C SER A 501 7.54 11.87 2.24
N ASP A 502 7.79 10.65 1.78
CA ASP A 502 9.12 10.08 1.59
C ASP A 502 9.88 10.81 0.48
N LEU A 503 9.25 10.97 -0.68
CA LEU A 503 9.75 11.70 -1.83
C LEU A 503 10.06 13.14 -1.44
N ALA A 504 9.14 13.83 -0.77
CA ALA A 504 9.33 15.19 -0.26
C ALA A 504 10.57 15.34 0.63
N ARG A 505 10.82 14.36 1.52
CA ARG A 505 11.92 14.38 2.48
C ARG A 505 13.28 14.08 1.84
N HIS A 506 13.31 13.11 0.93
CA HIS A 506 14.56 12.56 0.41
C HIS A 506 14.93 13.12 -0.97
N ASP A 507 13.95 13.62 -1.72
CA ASP A 507 14.13 14.24 -3.02
C ASP A 507 13.01 15.25 -3.31
N TRP A 508 13.11 16.43 -2.70
CA TRP A 508 12.14 17.50 -2.89
C TRP A 508 12.02 17.96 -4.36
N LYS A 509 13.03 17.69 -5.21
CA LYS A 509 12.96 17.98 -6.65
C LYS A 509 12.09 16.95 -7.36
N GLY A 510 12.27 15.67 -7.05
CA GLY A 510 11.36 14.60 -7.46
C GLY A 510 9.92 14.87 -6.98
N TYR A 511 9.76 15.39 -5.76
CA TYR A 511 8.44 15.80 -5.26
C TYR A 511 7.81 16.93 -6.09
N LEU A 512 8.59 17.92 -6.56
CA LEU A 512 8.07 18.95 -7.46
C LEU A 512 7.62 18.39 -8.80
N ILE A 513 8.38 17.46 -9.41
CA ILE A 513 7.96 16.75 -10.63
C ILE A 513 6.66 16.00 -10.38
N GLY A 514 6.57 15.30 -9.26
CA GLY A 514 5.37 14.62 -8.81
C GLY A 514 4.18 15.56 -8.63
N SER A 515 4.39 16.73 -8.03
CA SER A 515 3.37 17.76 -7.85
C SER A 515 2.88 18.31 -9.20
N THR A 516 3.76 18.55 -10.17
CA THR A 516 3.35 18.89 -11.54
C THR A 516 2.48 17.79 -12.17
N TYR A 517 2.82 16.53 -11.97
CA TYR A 517 2.01 15.40 -12.43
C TYR A 517 0.62 15.36 -11.76
N LEU A 518 0.55 15.50 -10.43
CA LEU A 518 -0.71 15.41 -9.69
C LEU A 518 -1.66 16.57 -10.01
N GLN A 519 -1.13 17.74 -10.34
CA GLN A 519 -1.90 18.92 -10.74
C GLN A 519 -2.18 18.98 -12.24
N LYS A 520 -1.71 18.00 -13.02
CA LYS A 520 -1.79 18.03 -14.49
C LYS A 520 -3.23 17.99 -15.00
N SER A 521 -4.12 17.28 -14.31
CA SER A 521 -5.54 17.18 -14.65
C SER A 521 -6.23 18.54 -14.68
N LEU A 522 -5.79 19.52 -13.88
CA LEU A 522 -6.30 20.90 -13.92
C LEU A 522 -5.88 21.60 -15.21
N SER A 523 -4.59 21.53 -15.56
CA SER A 523 -4.04 22.17 -16.76
C SER A 523 -4.59 21.59 -18.08
N GLU A 524 -4.75 20.26 -18.17
CA GLU A 524 -5.24 19.58 -19.38
C GLU A 524 -6.73 19.78 -19.62
N CYS A 525 -7.48 20.08 -18.57
CA CYS A 525 -8.90 20.36 -18.66
C CYS A 525 -9.21 21.86 -18.69
N ARG A 526 -8.21 22.74 -18.60
CA ARG A 526 -8.43 24.18 -18.70
C ARG A 526 -8.95 24.53 -20.10
N GLY A 527 -10.21 24.95 -20.15
CA GLY A 527 -10.92 25.23 -21.40
C GLY A 527 -11.54 23.99 -22.09
N ASP A 528 -11.56 22.84 -21.41
CA ASP A 528 -12.28 21.63 -21.84
C ASP A 528 -13.30 21.21 -20.77
N ASP A 529 -14.55 20.98 -21.19
CA ASP A 529 -15.64 20.54 -20.32
C ASP A 529 -15.50 19.07 -19.87
N ARG A 530 -14.33 18.41 -19.96
CA ARG A 530 -14.15 17.00 -19.59
C ARG A 530 -14.49 16.71 -18.12
N HIS A 531 -13.96 17.48 -17.17
CA HIS A 531 -14.26 17.33 -15.74
C HIS A 531 -15.73 17.63 -15.44
N LEU A 532 -16.28 18.71 -16.03
CA LEU A 532 -17.70 19.05 -15.91
C LEU A 532 -18.61 17.94 -16.44
N ARG A 533 -18.25 17.33 -17.58
CA ARG A 533 -18.97 16.18 -18.14
C ARG A 533 -18.89 14.97 -17.23
N PHE A 534 -17.73 14.68 -16.63
CA PHE A 534 -17.58 13.62 -15.64
C PHE A 534 -18.51 13.83 -14.45
N TYR A 535 -18.41 14.97 -13.74
CA TYR A 535 -19.23 15.25 -12.57
C TYR A 535 -20.73 15.26 -12.90
N SER A 536 -21.10 15.82 -14.06
CA SER A 536 -22.50 15.84 -14.52
C SER A 536 -23.04 14.43 -14.78
N GLN A 537 -22.25 13.58 -15.46
CA GLN A 537 -22.64 12.22 -15.79
C GLN A 537 -22.78 11.36 -14.53
N VAL A 538 -21.80 11.42 -13.62
CA VAL A 538 -21.84 10.65 -12.36
C VAL A 538 -22.98 11.16 -11.47
N SER A 539 -23.21 12.47 -11.39
CA SER A 539 -24.34 13.04 -10.61
C SER A 539 -25.70 12.61 -11.16
N ALA A 540 -25.84 12.49 -12.48
CA ALA A 540 -27.06 11.99 -13.11
C ALA A 540 -27.32 10.51 -12.76
N ASN A 541 -26.27 9.70 -12.69
CA ASN A 541 -26.36 8.28 -12.32
C ASN A 541 -26.55 8.07 -10.80
N ASN A 542 -25.99 8.97 -9.98
CA ASN A 542 -25.99 8.88 -8.51
C ASN A 542 -26.54 10.19 -7.88
N PRO A 543 -27.86 10.47 -7.98
CA PRO A 543 -28.42 11.75 -7.51
C PRO A 543 -28.21 12.02 -6.01
N ARG A 544 -28.11 10.98 -5.19
CA ARG A 544 -27.81 11.12 -3.75
C ARG A 544 -26.42 11.72 -3.52
N CYS A 545 -25.46 11.42 -4.39
CA CYS A 545 -24.08 11.87 -4.27
C CYS A 545 -23.80 13.20 -5.02
N ALA A 546 -24.78 13.76 -5.72
CA ALA A 546 -24.59 14.95 -6.56
C ALA A 546 -24.02 16.16 -5.81
N ALA A 547 -24.49 16.41 -4.57
CA ALA A 547 -23.97 17.50 -3.75
C ALA A 547 -22.51 17.28 -3.29
N LEU A 548 -22.10 16.02 -3.11
CA LEU A 548 -20.73 15.65 -2.77
C LEU A 548 -19.81 15.79 -3.99
N LEU A 549 -20.26 15.34 -5.16
CA LEU A 549 -19.54 15.54 -6.43
C LEU A 549 -19.37 17.03 -6.75
N GLY A 550 -20.40 17.84 -6.51
CA GLY A 550 -20.32 19.29 -6.67
C GLY A 550 -19.33 19.96 -5.72
N ALA A 551 -19.09 19.40 -4.53
CA ALA A 551 -18.08 19.91 -3.62
C ALA A 551 -16.65 19.62 -4.12
N MET A 552 -16.43 18.47 -4.76
CA MET A 552 -15.15 18.17 -5.42
C MET A 552 -14.92 19.05 -6.65
N ALA A 553 -15.96 19.29 -7.45
CA ALA A 553 -15.86 20.24 -8.57
C ALA A 553 -15.48 21.65 -8.09
N ALA A 554 -16.08 22.12 -6.98
CA ALA A 554 -15.73 23.41 -6.38
C ALA A 554 -14.29 23.45 -5.82
N HIS A 555 -13.76 22.31 -5.37
CA HIS A 555 -12.35 22.19 -5.02
C HIS A 555 -11.46 22.37 -6.25
N ASP A 556 -11.76 21.69 -7.35
CA ASP A 556 -10.97 21.79 -8.58
C ASP A 556 -10.98 23.22 -9.17
N GLU A 557 -12.12 23.93 -9.05
CA GLU A 557 -12.23 25.36 -9.40
C GLU A 557 -11.34 26.24 -8.52
N LEU A 558 -11.34 26.00 -7.20
CA LEU A 558 -10.49 26.74 -6.25
C LEU A 558 -9.00 26.52 -6.55
N ASP A 559 -8.60 25.29 -6.85
CA ASP A 559 -7.22 24.97 -7.23
C ASP A 559 -6.78 25.69 -8.51
N ASP A 560 -7.68 25.81 -9.49
CA ASP A 560 -7.42 26.57 -10.73
C ASP A 560 -7.26 28.08 -10.44
N GLU A 561 -8.14 28.66 -9.61
CA GLU A 561 -8.04 30.07 -9.17
C GLU A 561 -6.73 30.38 -8.44
N LEU A 562 -6.23 29.42 -7.66
CA LEU A 562 -4.96 29.50 -6.95
C LEU A 562 -3.75 29.19 -7.84
N GLY A 563 -3.97 28.70 -9.08
CA GLY A 563 -2.90 28.37 -10.02
C GLY A 563 -2.02 27.21 -9.53
N HIS A 564 -2.63 26.20 -8.91
CA HIS A 564 -1.92 25.02 -8.37
C HIS A 564 -1.18 24.21 -9.45
N ASP A 565 -1.60 24.28 -10.70
CA ASP A 565 -0.91 23.68 -11.86
C ASP A 565 0.32 24.48 -12.35
N GLN A 566 0.28 25.81 -12.23
CA GLN A 566 1.32 26.70 -12.74
C GLN A 566 2.55 26.74 -11.84
N ARG A 567 2.36 26.81 -10.52
CA ARG A 567 3.48 27.02 -9.57
C ARG A 567 4.53 25.89 -9.62
N PRO A 568 4.15 24.59 -9.61
CA PRO A 568 5.12 23.51 -9.72
C PRO A 568 5.91 23.56 -11.04
N SER A 569 5.22 23.85 -12.15
CA SER A 569 5.81 23.95 -13.49
C SER A 569 6.85 25.09 -13.58
N LEU A 570 6.54 26.26 -13.00
CA LEU A 570 7.49 27.38 -12.91
C LEU A 570 8.71 27.07 -12.04
N ASN A 571 8.53 26.30 -10.95
CA ASN A 571 9.64 25.85 -10.13
C ASN A 571 10.55 24.88 -10.89
N ILE A 572 9.98 23.97 -11.69
CA ILE A 572 10.73 23.04 -12.52
C ILE A 572 11.50 23.79 -13.61
N GLU A 573 10.88 24.76 -14.30
CA GLU A 573 11.56 25.62 -15.28
C GLU A 573 12.78 26.30 -14.66
N TYR A 574 12.60 26.89 -13.48
CA TYR A 574 13.69 27.54 -12.76
C TYR A 574 14.82 26.58 -12.40
N LEU A 575 14.53 25.34 -12.00
CA LEU A 575 15.56 24.33 -11.70
C LEU A 575 16.26 23.80 -12.94
N LEU A 576 15.52 23.56 -14.03
CA LEU A 576 16.09 23.10 -15.30
C LEU A 576 17.07 24.10 -15.89
N ALA A 577 16.74 25.40 -15.83
CA ALA A 577 17.64 26.47 -16.27
C ALA A 577 19.00 26.48 -15.53
N ARG A 578 19.07 25.82 -14.36
CA ARG A 578 20.27 25.70 -13.52
C ARG A 578 20.94 24.32 -13.61
N GLY A 579 20.39 23.39 -14.40
CA GLY A 579 20.84 22.01 -14.46
C GLY A 579 20.60 21.23 -13.17
N ASP A 580 19.64 21.66 -12.36
CA ASP A 580 19.42 21.12 -11.01
C ASP A 580 18.46 19.91 -10.98
N VAL A 581 17.88 19.46 -12.10
CA VAL A 581 16.99 18.28 -12.17
C VAL A 581 17.72 17.09 -12.80
N GLY A 582 17.77 15.95 -12.09
CA GLY A 582 18.47 14.75 -12.53
C GLY A 582 17.55 13.58 -12.86
N ARG A 583 18.10 12.56 -13.54
CA ARG A 583 17.39 11.31 -13.89
C ARG A 583 16.85 10.59 -12.65
N ASP A 584 17.58 10.61 -11.54
CA ASP A 584 17.15 9.94 -10.31
C ASP A 584 15.88 10.57 -9.73
N SER A 585 15.75 11.90 -9.80
CA SER A 585 14.53 12.60 -9.38
C SER A 585 13.34 12.24 -10.25
N VAL A 586 13.56 12.09 -11.56
CA VAL A 586 12.52 11.57 -12.47
C VAL A 586 12.16 10.14 -12.12
N ALA A 587 13.15 9.27 -11.90
CA ALA A 587 12.96 7.86 -11.62
C ALA A 587 12.18 7.62 -10.31
N ARG A 588 12.42 8.46 -9.30
CA ARG A 588 11.64 8.48 -8.06
C ARG A 588 10.24 9.04 -8.30
N ALA A 589 10.11 10.22 -8.91
CA ALA A 589 8.79 10.81 -9.21
C ALA A 589 7.88 9.88 -10.04
N ALA A 590 8.46 9.11 -10.97
CA ALA A 590 7.76 8.14 -11.81
C ALA A 590 7.12 6.97 -11.04
N MET A 591 7.35 6.83 -9.72
CA MET A 591 6.63 5.85 -8.90
C MET A 591 5.19 6.33 -8.59
N LEU A 592 4.95 7.65 -8.63
CA LEU A 592 3.65 8.23 -8.32
C LEU A 592 2.51 7.70 -9.20
N PRO A 593 2.66 7.55 -10.53
CA PRO A 593 1.60 6.97 -11.35
C PRO A 593 1.23 5.54 -10.95
N SER A 594 2.20 4.71 -10.54
CA SER A 594 1.92 3.36 -10.05
C SER A 594 1.14 3.40 -8.73
N LEU A 595 1.52 4.27 -7.80
CA LEU A 595 0.83 4.38 -6.51
C LEU A 595 -0.51 5.14 -6.62
N ALA A 596 -0.66 6.03 -7.60
CA ALA A 596 -1.93 6.66 -7.93
C ALA A 596 -2.90 5.64 -8.55
N TRP A 597 -2.41 4.76 -9.43
CA TRP A 597 -3.18 3.60 -9.89
C TRP A 597 -3.65 2.75 -8.72
N SER A 598 -2.75 2.40 -7.80
CA SER A 598 -3.05 1.65 -6.58
C SER A 598 -4.07 2.35 -5.67
N PHE A 599 -4.01 3.67 -5.55
CA PHE A 599 -4.99 4.47 -4.82
C PHE A 599 -6.40 4.29 -5.41
N LEU A 600 -6.54 4.44 -6.73
CA LEU A 600 -7.82 4.26 -7.43
C LEU A 600 -8.30 2.81 -7.39
N ASP A 601 -7.40 1.86 -7.55
CA ASP A 601 -7.73 0.44 -7.55
C ASP A 601 -8.15 -0.04 -6.16
N GLY A 602 -7.49 0.42 -5.08
CA GLY A 602 -7.92 0.16 -3.71
C GLY A 602 -9.33 0.69 -3.42
N ILE A 603 -9.65 1.90 -3.88
CA ILE A 603 -11.00 2.47 -3.80
C ILE A 603 -12.00 1.56 -4.52
N ARG A 604 -11.69 1.22 -5.78
CA ARG A 604 -12.56 0.42 -6.63
C ARG A 604 -12.80 -0.97 -6.05
N GLN A 605 -11.77 -1.65 -5.57
CA GLN A 605 -11.89 -3.00 -5.02
C GLN A 605 -12.63 -3.01 -3.69
N HIS A 606 -12.33 -2.08 -2.78
CA HIS A 606 -12.94 -2.06 -1.45
C HIS A 606 -14.39 -1.60 -1.48
N TYR A 607 -14.66 -0.44 -2.09
CA TYR A 607 -15.99 0.18 -2.01
C TYR A 607 -17.03 -0.41 -2.97
N CYS A 608 -16.61 -1.31 -3.87
CA CYS A 608 -17.54 -2.14 -4.66
C CYS A 608 -18.04 -3.40 -3.91
N THR A 609 -17.50 -3.72 -2.72
CA THR A 609 -17.82 -4.98 -2.03
C THR A 609 -19.19 -5.00 -1.35
N GLY A 610 -19.84 -3.85 -1.18
CA GLY A 610 -21.19 -3.75 -0.67
C GLY A 610 -21.46 -2.49 0.16
N LYS A 611 -22.69 -2.40 0.67
CA LYS A 611 -23.22 -1.23 1.40
C LYS A 611 -22.45 -0.86 2.68
N ASP A 612 -21.69 -1.80 3.23
CA ASP A 612 -21.00 -1.64 4.50
C ASP A 612 -19.52 -1.27 4.33
N ALA A 613 -19.03 -1.15 3.09
CA ALA A 613 -17.63 -0.86 2.81
C ALA A 613 -17.15 0.45 3.46
N VAL A 614 -18.03 1.47 3.54
CA VAL A 614 -17.76 2.73 4.25
C VAL A 614 -17.72 2.52 5.76
N LEU A 615 -18.67 1.77 6.34
CA LEU A 615 -18.71 1.46 7.76
C LEU A 615 -17.48 0.67 8.22
N GLN A 616 -16.95 -0.21 7.35
CA GLN A 616 -15.73 -0.96 7.63
C GLN A 616 -14.52 -0.07 7.89
N ARG A 617 -14.56 1.22 7.50
CA ARG A 617 -13.48 2.18 7.78
C ARG A 617 -13.53 2.76 9.18
N GLN A 618 -14.58 2.52 9.97
CA GLN A 618 -14.64 3.01 11.35
C GLN A 618 -13.39 2.57 12.14
N ALA A 619 -12.69 3.53 12.73
CA ALA A 619 -11.43 3.31 13.42
C ALA A 619 -11.64 3.04 14.92
N TRP A 620 -10.65 2.40 15.55
CA TRP A 620 -10.42 2.59 16.99
C TRP A 620 -10.26 4.08 17.27
N SER A 621 -10.98 4.58 18.28
CA SER A 621 -10.95 5.99 18.66
C SER A 621 -10.59 6.15 20.14
N ALA A 622 -10.18 7.36 20.49
CA ALA A 622 -10.03 7.82 21.88
C ALA A 622 -10.90 9.05 22.16
N THR A 623 -11.95 9.25 21.35
CA THR A 623 -12.83 10.42 21.39
C THR A 623 -14.26 10.03 21.07
#